data_AF-A0A3D3CJW3-F1
#
_entry.id   AF-A0A3D3CJW3-F1
#
_cell.length_a   1.000
_cell.length_b   1.000
_cell.length_c   1.000
_cell.angle_alpha   90.00
_cell.angle_beta   90.00
_cell.angle_gamma   90.00
#
_symmetry.space_group_name_H-M   'P 1'
#
loop_
_entity.id
_entity.type
_entity.pdbx_description
1 polymer ?
#
loop_
_entity_poly.entity_id
_entity_poly.type
_entity_poly.pdbx_seq_one_letter_code
_entity_poly.pdbx_strand_id
1 'polypeptide(L)' 'MNQYWFRRRKGLFTRDLGWGYTPISWEGVALSFSAVLLFVGGAFYFDIDDGSTERVVPFLLFMAVVLVLFFLAAKKKSRD' A
#
# COMPACT_ATOMS: atom_id res chain seq x y z
N MET A 1 13.38 -7.66 16.36
CA MET A 1 12.43 -7.28 15.29
C MET A 1 11.03 -7.40 15.84
N ASN A 2 10.17 -6.40 15.61
CA ASN A 2 8.79 -6.47 16.07
C ASN A 2 8.02 -7.56 15.31
N GLN A 3 7.27 -8.39 16.03
CA GLN A 3 6.46 -9.47 15.44
C GLN A 3 5.32 -8.90 14.59
N TYR A 4 4.74 -7.78 15.01
CA TYR A 4 3.63 -7.08 14.36
C TYR A 4 4.05 -5.68 13.94
N TRP A 5 3.81 -5.34 12.68
CA TRP A 5 4.14 -4.04 12.10
C TRP A 5 2.90 -3.17 11.88
N PHE A 6 1.74 -3.83 11.75
CA PHE A 6 0.47 -3.17 11.50
C PHE A 6 -0.57 -3.58 12.52
N ARG A 7 -1.56 -2.71 12.72
CA ARG A 7 -2.81 -3.03 13.37
C ARG A 7 -3.92 -2.94 12.34
N ARG A 8 -4.72 -4.00 12.23
CA ARG A 8 -5.91 -3.96 11.36
C ARG A 8 -6.87 -2.91 11.88
N ARG A 9 -7.36 -2.01 11.02
CA ARG A 9 -8.42 -1.09 11.42
C ARG A 9 -9.67 -1.92 11.76
N LYS A 10 -10.48 -1.43 12.69
CA LYS A 10 -11.79 -2.02 13.00
C LYS A 10 -12.84 -1.11 12.37
N GLY A 11 -13.85 -1.70 11.74
CA GLY A 11 -14.91 -0.94 11.08
C GLY A 11 -15.73 -0.16 12.11
N LEU A 12 -16.35 0.95 11.68
CA LEU A 12 -17.28 1.72 12.51
C LEU A 12 -18.50 0.89 12.95
N PHE A 13 -18.92 -0.10 12.15
CA PHE A 13 -20.14 -0.87 12.36
C PHE A 13 -19.92 -2.33 12.78
N THR A 14 -18.78 -2.96 12.45
CA THR A 14 -18.38 -4.26 13.01
C THR A 14 -16.86 -4.35 13.11
N ARG A 15 -16.37 -5.14 14.08
CA ARG A 15 -14.93 -5.36 14.30
C ARG A 15 -14.21 -5.89 13.06
N ASP A 16 -14.92 -6.61 12.18
CA ASP A 16 -14.35 -7.32 11.04
C ASP A 16 -14.45 -6.55 9.70
N LEU A 17 -15.28 -5.50 9.61
CA LEU A 17 -15.42 -4.65 8.42
C LEU A 17 -14.37 -3.54 8.32
N GLY A 18 -13.30 -3.62 9.11
CA GLY A 18 -12.24 -2.64 9.03
C GLY A 18 -11.41 -2.82 7.75
N TRP A 19 -11.54 -1.84 6.86
CA TRP A 19 -10.66 -1.64 5.72
C TRP A 19 -9.36 -0.93 6.15
N GLY A 20 -8.23 -1.55 5.85
CA GLY A 20 -6.91 -0.95 5.99
C GLY A 20 -6.11 -1.35 7.23
N TYR A 21 -4.83 -0.97 7.19
CA TYR A 21 -3.81 -1.32 8.16
C TYR A 21 -3.12 -0.03 8.63
N THR A 22 -3.04 0.17 9.94
CA THR A 22 -2.31 1.30 10.53
C THR A 22 -0.93 0.80 10.97
N PRO A 23 0.17 1.41 10.52
CA PRO A 23 1.50 1.03 10.99
C PRO A 23 1.63 1.35 12.49
N ILE A 24 2.13 0.38 13.25
CA ILE A 24 2.37 0.48 14.71
C ILE A 24 3.85 0.32 15.07
N SER A 25 4.70 -0.04 14.09
CA SER A 25 6.14 -0.15 14.25
C SER A 25 6.87 0.64 13.17
N TRP A 26 8.16 0.89 13.37
CA TRP A 26 9.01 1.56 12.40
C TRP A 26 9.08 0.80 11.07
N GLU A 27 9.11 -0.53 11.11
CA GLU A 27 9.09 -1.36 9.90
C GLU A 27 7.79 -1.18 9.10
N GLY A 28 6.64 -1.03 9.79
CA GLY A 28 5.36 -0.74 9.15
C GLY A 28 5.33 0.65 8.50
N VAL A 29 5.92 1.65 9.17
CA VAL A 29 6.09 3.00 8.61
C VAL A 29 7.00 2.97 7.38
N ALA A 30 8.15 2.30 7.47
CA ALA A 30 9.10 2.16 6.36
C ALA A 30 8.46 1.46 5.15
N LEU A 31 7.67 0.39 5.36
CA LEU A 31 6.94 -0.29 4.28
C LEU A 31 5.85 0.61 3.66
N SER A 32 5.17 1.41 4.48
CA SER A 32 4.17 2.36 3.97
C SER A 32 4.83 3.45 3.13
N PHE A 33 5.98 3.95 3.60
CA PHE A 33 6.76 4.95 2.88
C PHE A 33 7.33 4.40 1.57
N SER A 34 7.82 3.17 1.54
CA SER A 34 8.32 2.56 0.31
C SER A 34 7.21 2.36 -0.72
N ALA A 35 5.99 2.02 -0.31
CA ALA A 35 4.84 1.96 -1.23
C ALA A 35 4.53 3.34 -1.85
N VAL A 36 4.59 4.42 -1.06
CA VAL A 36 4.42 5.79 -1.57
C VAL A 36 5.54 6.15 -2.55
N LEU A 37 6.80 5.86 -2.21
CA LEU A 37 7.93 6.09 -3.10
C LEU A 37 7.81 5.32 -4.42
N LEU A 38 7.30 4.09 -4.39
CA LEU A 38 7.04 3.31 -5.60
C LEU A 38 5.98 3.97 -6.48
N PHE A 39 4.91 4.54 -5.91
CA PHE A 39 3.93 5.27 -6.70
C PHE A 39 4.51 6.54 -7.33
N VAL A 40 5.26 7.32 -6.56
CA VAL A 40 5.91 8.54 -7.06
C VAL A 40 6.93 8.19 -8.14
N GLY A 41 7.81 7.23 -7.88
CA GLY A 41 8.79 6.74 -8.85
C GLY A 41 8.15 6.13 -10.10
N GLY A 42 7.04 5.41 -9.94
CA GLY A 42 6.24 4.90 -11.04
C GLY A 42 5.66 6.02 -11.89
N ALA A 43 5.11 7.07 -11.28
CA ALA A 43 4.57 8.22 -12.02
C ALA A 43 5.63 8.87 -12.92
N PHE A 44 6.85 9.07 -12.38
CA PHE A 44 7.98 9.58 -13.18
C PHE A 44 8.44 8.59 -14.26
N TYR A 45 8.51 7.29 -13.94
CA TYR A 45 8.98 6.27 -14.88
C TYR A 45 8.05 6.10 -16.09
N PHE A 46 6.74 6.10 -15.85
CA PHE A 46 5.74 5.99 -16.91
C PHE A 46 5.44 7.33 -17.60
N ASP A 47 6.02 8.44 -17.13
CA ASP A 47 5.85 9.79 -17.70
C ASP A 47 4.36 10.11 -17.96
N ILE A 48 3.59 10.04 -16.86
CA ILE A 48 2.12 10.13 -16.87
C ILE A 48 1.60 11.55 -17.13
N ASP A 49 2.48 12.56 -17.13
CA ASP A 49 2.14 13.97 -17.32
C ASP A 49 1.60 14.26 -18.73
N ASP A 50 2.01 13.46 -19.71
CA ASP A 50 1.53 13.53 -21.10
C ASP A 50 0.06 13.01 -21.26
N GLY A 51 -0.50 12.40 -20.22
CA GLY A 51 -1.91 11.96 -20.18
C GLY A 51 -2.29 10.88 -21.21
N SER A 52 -1.33 10.37 -21.97
CA SER A 52 -1.56 9.36 -23.00
C SER A 52 -1.97 8.02 -22.38
N THR A 53 -3.04 7.43 -22.93
CA THR A 53 -3.63 6.19 -22.39
C THR A 53 -2.61 5.05 -22.35
N GLU A 54 -1.70 4.99 -23.33
CA GLU A 54 -0.62 4.01 -23.42
C GLU A 54 0.36 4.06 -22.23
N ARG A 55 0.46 5.20 -21.55
CA ARG A 55 1.32 5.40 -20.37
C ARG A 55 0.54 5.28 -19.07
N VAL A 56 -0.70 5.79 -19.03
CA VAL A 56 -1.55 5.76 -17.84
C VAL A 56 -2.01 4.34 -17.49
N VAL A 57 -2.42 3.53 -18.48
CA VAL A 57 -2.88 2.14 -18.24
C VAL A 57 -1.82 1.26 -17.57
N PRO A 58 -0.57 1.17 -18.07
CA PRO A 58 0.46 0.39 -17.39
C PRO A 58 0.83 0.95 -16.02
N PHE A 59 0.79 2.27 -15.81
CA PHE A 59 0.97 2.87 -14.48
C PHE A 59 -0.12 2.42 -13.49
N LEU A 60 -1.40 2.39 -13.91
CA LEU A 60 -2.49 1.92 -13.07
C LEU A 60 -2.35 0.43 -12.71
N LEU A 61 -1.93 -0.41 -13.66
CA LEU A 61 -1.63 -1.81 -13.39
C LEU A 61 -0.47 -1.96 -12.41
N PHE A 62 0.59 -1.17 -12.58
CA PHE A 62 1.71 -1.13 -11.64
C PHE A 62 1.25 -0.74 -10.22
N MET A 63 0.41 0.30 -10.08
CA MET A 63 -0.15 0.70 -8.79
C MET A 63 -0.96 -0.44 -8.15
N ALA A 64 -1.79 -1.14 -8.93
CA ALA A 64 -2.59 -2.25 -8.45
C ALA A 64 -1.70 -3.38 -7.91
N VAL A 65 -0.61 -3.72 -8.60
CA VAL A 65 0.35 -4.73 -8.15
C VAL A 65 1.02 -4.31 -6.84
N VAL A 66 1.51 -3.06 -6.75
CA VAL A 66 2.13 -2.53 -5.52
C VAL A 66 1.15 -2.56 -4.35
N LEU A 67 -0.12 -2.18 -4.56
CA LEU A 67 -1.16 -2.26 -3.53
C LEU A 67 -1.41 -3.70 -3.08
N VAL A 68 -1.55 -4.65 -4.01
CA VAL A 68 -1.75 -6.07 -3.67
C VAL A 68 -0.58 -6.57 -2.82
N LEU A 69 0.66 -6.30 -3.23
CA LEU A 69 1.85 -6.69 -2.47
C LEU A 69 1.89 -6.03 -1.08
N PHE A 70 1.57 -4.75 -0.99
CA PHE A 70 1.47 -4.03 0.28
C PHE A 70 0.43 -4.66 1.21
N PHE A 71 -0.78 -4.92 0.70
CA PHE A 71 -1.86 -5.52 1.51
C PHE A 71 -1.51 -6.95 1.96
N LEU A 72 -0.87 -7.76 1.11
CA LEU A 72 -0.40 -9.10 1.50
C LEU A 72 0.66 -9.02 2.61
N ALA A 73 1.63 -8.12 2.48
CA ALA A 73 2.65 -7.92 3.50
C ALA A 73 2.07 -7.38 4.81
N ALA A 74 1.17 -6.39 4.74
CA ALA A 74 0.51 -5.80 5.89
C ALA A 74 -0.37 -6.81 6.62
N LYS A 75 -1.15 -7.62 5.89
CA LYS A 75 -1.95 -8.72 6.45
C LYS A 75 -1.09 -9.76 7.17
N LYS A 76 0.04 -10.16 6.58
CA LYS A 76 0.97 -11.12 7.21
C LYS A 76 1.60 -10.58 8.49
N LYS A 77 1.75 -9.27 8.61
CA LYS A 77 2.40 -8.57 9.73
C LYS A 77 1.42 -7.79 10.62
N SER A 78 0.12 -8.04 10.49
CA SER A 78 -0.89 -7.36 11.29
C SER A 78 -1.26 -8.12 12.56
N ARG A 79 -1.51 -7.37 13.63
CA ARG A 79 -2.23 -7.86 14.82
C ARG A 79 -3.72 -7.55 14.69
N ASP A 80 -4.58 -8.51 15.04
CA ASP A 80 -6.04 -8.34 15.12
C ASP A 80 -6.49 -7.61 16.42
#